data_AF-A0A8I2FSY8-F1
#
_entry.id   AF-A0A8I2FSY8-F1
#
_cell.length_a   1.000
_cell.length_b   1.000
_cell.length_c   1.000
_cell.angle_alpha   90.00
_cell.angle_beta   90.00
_cell.angle_gamma   90.00
#
_symmetry.space_group_name_H-M   'P 1'
#
loop_
_entity.id
_entity.type
_entity.pdbx_description
1 polymer ?
#
loop_
_entity_poly.entity_id
_entity_poly.type
_entity_poly.pdbx_seq_one_letter_code
_entity_poly.pdbx_strand_id
1 'polypeptide(L)'
;MENKNTTIHPFPGLRPFEEEEEHLFFGREKPVIELLSRLRTSRFVAVIGTSGSGKSSLIKAGLLPSLYRGFMAQAGSSWRVAVFRPGDNPIHNLAHALGNNLLLYQGSVENSDDDPEQDEMWRKMMETTLRRSNRGLIEIVKEARLPEHENLLIVVDQFEELFRFSKLERSYQEEKLDSAAFVNLLLESSS
;
A
#
# COMPACT_ATOMS: atom_id res chain seq x y z
N MET A 1 34.80 4.93 23.36
CA MET A 1 33.46 5.47 23.05
C MET A 1 33.57 6.15 21.70
N GLU A 2 33.18 5.44 20.64
CA GLU A 2 33.41 5.88 19.26
C GLU A 2 32.11 6.52 18.74
N ASN A 3 32.11 7.85 18.64
CA ASN A 3 31.02 8.62 18.05
C ASN A 3 31.01 8.35 16.54
N LYS A 4 30.13 7.44 16.09
CA LYS A 4 29.76 7.36 14.68
C LYS A 4 28.98 8.63 14.33
N ASN A 5 29.71 9.62 13.83
CA ASN A 5 29.14 10.77 13.15
C ASN A 5 28.56 10.25 11.83
N THR A 6 27.31 9.77 11.86
CA THR A 6 26.61 9.32 10.66
C THR A 6 26.35 10.56 9.82
N THR A 7 27.18 10.80 8.81
CA THR A 7 26.99 11.87 7.84
C THR A 7 25.64 11.62 7.17
N ILE A 8 24.61 12.37 7.58
CA ILE A 8 23.28 12.29 6.97
C ILE A 8 23.45 12.86 5.56
N HIS A 9 23.53 11.97 4.57
CA HIS A 9 23.52 12.38 3.17
C HIS A 9 22.08 12.81 2.82
N PRO A 10 21.84 14.10 2.53
CA PRO A 10 20.47 14.61 2.35
C PRO A 10 19.80 14.13 1.07
N PHE A 11 20.56 13.52 0.16
CA PHE A 11 20.03 12.98 -1.09
C PHE A 11 20.19 11.46 -1.11
N PRO A 12 19.09 10.72 -1.28
CA PRO A 12 19.06 9.28 -1.10
C PRO A 12 19.64 8.50 -2.29
N GLY A 13 20.12 9.19 -3.33
CA GLY A 13 20.62 8.57 -4.55
C GLY A 13 19.49 8.03 -5.43
N LEU A 14 19.56 6.75 -5.81
CA LEU A 14 18.59 6.10 -6.69
C LEU A 14 17.38 5.49 -5.96
N ARG A 15 17.46 5.34 -4.63
CA ARG A 15 16.29 4.91 -3.85
C ARG A 15 15.28 6.06 -3.73
N PRO A 16 13.98 5.77 -3.61
CA PRO A 16 13.00 6.81 -3.35
C PRO A 16 13.26 7.50 -2.00
N PHE A 17 12.74 8.72 -1.89
CA PHE A 17 12.59 9.38 -0.59
C PHE A 17 11.50 8.66 0.19
N GLU A 18 11.75 8.47 1.49
CA GLU A 18 10.80 7.91 2.44
C GLU A 18 10.00 9.02 3.13
N GLU A 19 8.99 8.65 3.91
CA GLU A 19 8.03 9.57 4.53
C GLU A 19 8.72 10.61 5.43
N GLU A 20 9.71 10.17 6.20
CA GLU A 20 10.44 11.00 7.17
C GLU A 20 11.36 12.03 6.49
N GLU A 21 11.63 11.84 5.19
CA GLU A 21 12.50 12.67 4.37
C GLU A 21 11.72 13.73 3.57
N GLU A 22 10.43 13.93 3.86
CA GLU A 22 9.60 14.95 3.21
C GLU A 22 10.26 16.34 3.21
N HIS A 23 10.91 16.71 4.31
CA HIS A 23 11.59 17.99 4.46
C HIS A 23 12.76 18.18 3.47
N LEU A 24 13.12 17.15 2.69
CA LEU A 24 14.11 17.16 1.63
C LEU A 24 13.47 17.04 0.23
N PHE A 25 12.15 16.84 0.15
CA PHE A 25 11.39 16.59 -1.07
C PHE A 25 10.67 17.86 -1.56
N PHE A 26 11.30 18.60 -2.48
CA PHE A 26 10.80 19.89 -2.96
C PHE A 26 10.40 19.89 -4.45
N GLY A 27 9.56 20.85 -4.85
CA GLY A 27 9.23 21.14 -6.26
C GLY A 27 8.21 20.17 -6.87
N ARG A 28 7.53 19.38 -6.03
CA ARG A 28 6.54 18.37 -6.42
C ARG A 28 5.17 18.61 -5.78
N GLU A 29 4.94 19.80 -5.24
CA GLU A 29 3.72 20.20 -4.55
C GLU A 29 2.51 20.14 -5.49
N LYS A 30 2.65 20.61 -6.74
CA LYS A 30 1.58 20.57 -7.75
C LYS A 30 1.10 19.13 -8.04
N PRO A 31 1.99 18.17 -8.40
CA PRO A 31 1.60 16.77 -8.54
C PRO A 31 0.96 16.16 -7.28
N VAL A 32 1.42 16.50 -6.08
CA VAL A 32 0.80 16.03 -4.82
C VAL A 32 -0.63 16.54 -4.69
N ILE A 33 -0.86 17.83 -4.93
CA ILE A 33 -2.21 18.44 -4.88
C ILE A 33 -3.13 17.81 -5.92
N GLU A 34 -2.64 17.56 -7.14
CA GLU A 34 -3.43 16.89 -8.18
C GLU A 34 -3.81 15.47 -7.74
N LEU A 35 -2.88 14.72 -7.17
CA LEU A 35 -3.12 13.37 -6.70
C LEU A 35 -4.15 13.33 -5.55
N LEU A 36 -4.03 14.23 -4.58
CA LEU A 36 -5.02 14.41 -3.51
C LEU A 36 -6.40 14.74 -4.08
N SER A 37 -6.47 15.63 -5.08
CA SER A 37 -7.74 15.98 -5.73
C SER A 37 -8.38 14.77 -6.42
N ARG A 38 -7.59 13.92 -7.08
CA ARG A 38 -8.09 12.71 -7.74
C ARG A 38 -8.57 11.66 -6.73
N LEU A 39 -7.86 11.49 -5.62
CA LEU A 39 -8.24 10.57 -4.53
C LEU A 39 -9.55 10.97 -3.85
N ARG A 40 -9.91 12.27 -3.85
CA ARG A 40 -11.22 12.73 -3.35
C ARG A 40 -12.40 12.29 -4.20
N THR A 41 -12.20 12.06 -5.49
CA THR A 41 -13.28 11.78 -6.44
C THR A 41 -13.23 10.38 -7.04
N SER A 42 -12.16 9.63 -6.79
CA SER A 42 -11.94 8.30 -7.34
C SER A 42 -11.35 7.36 -6.30
N ARG A 43 -11.86 6.13 -6.24
CA ARG A 43 -11.30 5.03 -5.43
C ARG A 43 -10.07 4.39 -6.07
N PHE A 44 -9.74 4.75 -7.31
CA PHE A 44 -8.55 4.25 -8.01
C PHE A 44 -7.83 5.37 -8.75
N VAL A 45 -6.53 5.49 -8.52
CA VAL A 45 -5.68 6.47 -9.21
C VAL A 45 -4.36 5.82 -9.62
N ALA A 46 -4.07 5.83 -10.92
CA ALA A 46 -2.80 5.38 -11.46
C ALA A 46 -1.81 6.55 -11.59
N VAL A 47 -0.60 6.38 -11.05
CA VAL A 47 0.52 7.33 -11.23
C VAL A 47 1.50 6.77 -12.26
N ILE A 48 1.54 7.39 -13.43
CA ILE A 48 2.32 6.92 -14.58
C ILE A 48 3.45 7.91 -14.89
N GLY A 49 4.61 7.39 -15.26
CA GLY A 49 5.79 8.18 -15.59
C GLY A 49 6.99 7.29 -15.86
N THR A 50 8.03 7.84 -16.48
CA THR A 50 9.26 7.11 -16.80
C THR A 50 9.92 6.50 -15.55
N SER A 51 10.73 5.45 -15.75
CA SER A 51 11.53 4.90 -14.64
C SER A 51 12.45 5.98 -14.08
N GLY A 52 12.59 6.04 -12.75
CA GLY A 52 13.39 7.08 -12.09
C GLY A 52 12.76 8.47 -12.03
N SER A 53 11.53 8.67 -12.53
CA SER A 53 10.87 10.00 -12.50
C SER A 53 10.43 10.46 -11.09
N GLY A 54 10.68 9.65 -10.06
CA GLY A 54 10.34 9.95 -8.66
C GLY A 54 8.91 9.62 -8.25
N LYS A 55 8.21 8.68 -8.91
CA LYS A 55 6.83 8.31 -8.58
C LYS A 55 6.69 7.78 -7.14
N SER A 56 7.53 6.83 -6.75
CA SER A 56 7.48 6.25 -5.41
C SER A 56 7.82 7.32 -4.35
N SER A 57 8.78 8.22 -4.62
CA SER A 57 9.04 9.39 -3.75
C SER A 57 7.85 10.34 -3.68
N LEU A 58 7.17 10.61 -4.81
CA LEU A 58 5.97 11.46 -4.85
C LEU A 58 4.87 10.90 -3.95
N ILE A 59 4.70 9.57 -3.93
CA ILE A 59 3.77 8.92 -3.01
C ILE A 59 4.28 9.02 -1.57
N LYS A 60 5.46 8.46 -1.29
CA LYS A 60 5.98 8.25 0.06
C LYS A 60 6.35 9.54 0.79
N ALA A 61 7.04 10.45 0.13
CA ALA A 61 7.54 11.70 0.73
C ALA A 61 6.66 12.92 0.42
N GLY A 62 5.60 12.75 -0.37
CA GLY A 62 4.69 13.84 -0.76
C GLY A 62 3.24 13.57 -0.38
N LEU A 63 2.64 12.53 -0.96
CA LEU A 63 1.23 12.19 -0.72
C LEU A 63 0.98 11.74 0.72
N LEU A 64 1.70 10.72 1.21
CA LEU A 64 1.43 10.13 2.52
C LEU A 64 1.58 11.16 3.67
N PRO A 65 2.65 11.96 3.74
CA PRO A 65 2.76 13.02 4.75
C PRO A 65 1.61 14.03 4.66
N SER A 66 1.18 14.38 3.45
CA SER A 66 0.05 15.29 3.23
C SER A 66 -1.28 14.70 3.73
N LEU A 67 -1.48 13.38 3.64
CA LEU A 67 -2.65 12.71 4.20
C LEU A 67 -2.64 12.77 5.74
N TYR A 68 -1.51 12.46 6.36
CA TYR A 68 -1.38 12.47 7.83
C TYR A 68 -1.49 13.87 8.45
N ARG A 69 -1.15 14.92 7.70
CA ARG A 69 -1.39 16.32 8.13
C ARG A 69 -2.83 16.80 7.95
N GLY A 70 -3.76 15.93 7.56
CA GLY A 70 -5.19 16.26 7.52
C GLY A 70 -5.62 17.07 6.30
N PHE A 71 -4.83 17.14 5.23
CA PHE A 71 -5.22 17.82 3.97
C PHE A 71 -6.43 17.15 3.27
N MET A 72 -6.93 16.02 3.79
CA MET A 72 -8.17 15.35 3.36
C MET A 72 -9.25 15.26 4.44
N ALA A 73 -9.32 16.19 5.41
CA ALA A 73 -10.29 16.16 6.52
C ALA A 73 -11.76 15.93 6.11
N GLN A 74 -12.19 16.34 4.90
CA GLN A 74 -13.56 16.11 4.42
C GLN A 74 -13.83 14.68 3.92
N ALA A 75 -12.81 13.93 3.54
CA ALA A 75 -12.92 12.52 3.19
C ALA A 75 -12.73 11.60 4.41
N GLY A 76 -12.25 12.14 5.53
CA GLY A 76 -11.84 11.47 6.75
C GLY A 76 -10.43 11.92 7.15
N SER A 77 -10.22 12.21 8.44
CA SER A 77 -8.95 12.75 8.94
C SER A 77 -7.91 11.67 9.22
N SER A 78 -8.32 10.40 9.24
CA SER A 78 -7.48 9.28 9.64
C SER A 78 -7.34 8.29 8.48
N TRP A 79 -6.11 8.01 8.08
CA TRP A 79 -5.80 7.11 6.98
C TRP A 79 -5.00 5.92 7.49
N ARG A 80 -5.49 4.72 7.22
CA ARG A 80 -4.72 3.48 7.30
C ARG A 80 -4.09 3.24 5.94
N VAL A 81 -2.77 3.13 5.88
CA VAL A 81 -2.05 3.03 4.61
C VAL A 81 -1.34 1.67 4.53
N ALA A 82 -1.72 0.87 3.53
CA ALA A 82 -0.99 -0.34 3.17
C ALA A 82 -0.13 -0.07 1.94
N VAL A 83 1.20 -0.13 2.08
CA VAL A 83 2.14 0.05 0.98
C VAL A 83 2.84 -1.28 0.70
N PHE A 84 2.82 -1.74 -0.54
CA PHE A 84 3.50 -2.97 -0.92
C PHE A 84 3.90 -2.99 -2.39
N ARG A 85 4.71 -3.99 -2.75
CA ARG A 85 5.03 -4.33 -4.14
C ARG A 85 4.37 -5.66 -4.48
N PRO A 86 3.77 -5.79 -5.67
CA PRO A 86 3.06 -7.00 -6.04
C PRO A 86 4.00 -8.20 -6.19
N GLY A 87 5.21 -8.02 -6.73
CA GLY A 87 6.14 -9.13 -6.96
C GLY A 87 5.56 -10.22 -7.85
N ASP A 88 5.95 -11.46 -7.59
CA ASP A 88 5.46 -12.70 -8.22
C ASP A 88 4.19 -13.25 -7.53
N ASN A 89 3.92 -12.89 -6.28
CA ASN A 89 2.74 -13.33 -5.54
C ASN A 89 1.90 -12.14 -5.02
N PRO A 90 1.14 -11.47 -5.90
CA PRO A 90 0.51 -10.18 -5.59
C PRO A 90 -0.62 -10.28 -4.55
N ILE A 91 -1.37 -11.39 -4.52
CA ILE A 91 -2.44 -11.57 -3.53
C ILE A 91 -1.85 -11.83 -2.15
N HIS A 92 -0.81 -12.66 -2.05
CA HIS A 92 -0.06 -12.87 -0.82
C HIS A 92 0.52 -11.55 -0.27
N ASN A 93 1.21 -10.79 -1.13
CA ASN A 93 1.82 -9.53 -0.73
C ASN A 93 0.78 -8.48 -0.31
N LEU A 94 -0.41 -8.47 -0.93
CA LEU A 94 -1.55 -7.66 -0.47
C LEU A 94 -2.03 -8.10 0.92
N ALA A 95 -2.22 -9.40 1.16
CA ALA A 95 -2.67 -9.92 2.46
C ALA A 95 -1.69 -9.53 3.58
N HIS A 96 -0.39 -9.70 3.34
CA HIS A 96 0.65 -9.29 4.27
C HIS A 96 0.63 -7.79 4.54
N ALA A 97 0.47 -6.96 3.50
CA ALA A 97 0.42 -5.52 3.64
C ALA A 97 -0.77 -5.06 4.48
N LEU A 98 -1.95 -5.68 4.30
CA LEU A 98 -3.16 -5.36 5.04
C LEU A 98 -3.15 -5.91 6.48
N GLY A 99 -2.39 -6.98 6.75
CA GLY A 99 -2.21 -7.57 8.07
C GLY A 99 -1.05 -6.98 8.90
N ASN A 100 -0.18 -6.17 8.31
CA ASN A 100 0.92 -5.53 9.02
C ASN A 100 0.41 -4.50 10.04
N ASN A 101 1.08 -4.40 11.19
CA ASN A 101 0.80 -3.40 12.25
C ASN A 101 -0.68 -3.31 12.63
N LEU A 102 -1.41 -4.42 12.57
CA LEU A 102 -2.84 -4.49 12.86
C LEU A 102 -3.67 -3.51 12.02
N LEU A 103 -3.22 -3.19 10.80
CA LEU A 103 -3.88 -2.24 9.90
C LEU A 103 -5.37 -2.56 9.74
N LEU A 104 -5.74 -3.82 9.58
CA LEU A 104 -7.15 -4.27 9.58
C LEU A 104 -7.53 -5.17 10.76
N TYR A 105 -6.65 -5.35 11.75
CA TYR A 105 -6.92 -6.21 12.89
C TYR A 105 -7.48 -5.40 14.07
N GLN A 106 -8.62 -5.85 14.61
CA GLN A 106 -9.29 -5.25 15.78
C GLN A 106 -9.25 -6.14 17.03
N GLY A 107 -8.44 -7.22 17.06
CA GLY A 107 -8.26 -7.97 18.30
C GLY A 107 -7.72 -7.03 19.38
N SER A 108 -8.41 -7.01 20.52
CA SER A 108 -8.19 -6.08 21.62
C SER A 108 -6.70 -5.95 21.98
N VAL A 109 -6.14 -4.77 21.72
CA VAL A 109 -4.80 -4.34 22.19
C VAL A 109 -4.68 -4.47 23.72
N GLU A 110 -5.80 -4.62 24.43
CA GLU A 110 -5.85 -4.81 25.87
C GLU A 110 -5.43 -6.22 26.33
N ASN A 111 -5.28 -7.22 25.44
CA ASN A 111 -4.80 -8.57 25.80
C ASN A 111 -3.92 -9.23 24.71
N SER A 112 -3.30 -8.47 23.81
CA SER A 112 -2.38 -9.05 22.83
C SER A 112 -1.02 -9.28 23.47
N ASP A 113 -0.81 -10.48 23.99
CA ASP A 113 0.52 -11.07 23.92
C ASP A 113 0.94 -11.02 22.43
N ASP A 114 2.10 -10.42 22.14
CA ASP A 114 2.73 -10.45 20.81
C ASP A 114 2.94 -11.93 20.41
N ASP A 115 1.92 -12.54 19.81
CA ASP A 115 1.92 -13.93 19.37
C ASP A 115 2.05 -13.98 17.84
N PRO A 116 3.27 -14.23 17.32
CA PRO A 116 3.52 -14.30 15.88
C PRO A 116 2.68 -15.36 15.18
N GLU A 117 2.21 -16.40 15.88
CA GLU A 117 1.38 -17.45 15.28
C GLU A 117 -0.03 -16.94 14.93
N GLN A 118 -0.60 -16.06 15.76
CA GLN A 118 -1.90 -15.44 15.50
C GLN A 118 -1.85 -14.48 14.30
N ASP A 119 -0.79 -13.67 14.19
CA ASP A 119 -0.57 -12.76 13.08
C ASP A 119 -0.46 -13.51 11.75
N GLU A 120 0.30 -14.60 11.73
CA GLU A 120 0.46 -15.46 10.56
C GLU A 120 -0.85 -16.15 10.18
N MET A 121 -1.62 -16.63 11.16
CA MET A 121 -2.93 -17.23 10.93
C MET A 121 -3.91 -16.20 10.32
N TRP A 122 -3.93 -14.97 10.84
CA TRP A 122 -4.76 -13.90 10.32
C TRP A 122 -4.42 -13.56 8.86
N ARG A 123 -3.12 -13.43 8.53
CA ARG A 123 -2.65 -13.19 7.16
C ARG A 123 -3.08 -14.30 6.20
N LYS A 124 -2.97 -15.56 6.61
CA LYS A 124 -3.45 -16.71 5.82
C LYS A 124 -4.95 -16.70 5.60
N MET A 125 -5.74 -16.31 6.60
CA MET A 125 -7.20 -16.18 6.46
C MET A 125 -7.56 -15.05 5.49
N MET A 126 -6.88 -13.91 5.58
CA MET A 126 -7.04 -12.80 4.63
C MET A 126 -6.67 -13.23 3.22
N GLU A 127 -5.52 -13.87 3.03
CA GLU A 127 -5.08 -14.37 1.73
C GLU A 127 -6.12 -15.34 1.14
N THR A 128 -6.62 -16.27 1.95
CA THR A 128 -7.67 -17.22 1.55
C THR A 128 -8.91 -16.47 1.07
N THR A 129 -9.34 -15.44 1.79
CA THR A 129 -10.53 -14.65 1.43
C THR A 129 -10.32 -13.84 0.15
N LEU A 130 -9.16 -13.22 -0.03
CA LEU A 130 -8.79 -12.52 -1.26
C LEU A 130 -8.81 -13.45 -2.49
N ARG A 131 -8.35 -14.70 -2.33
CA ARG A 131 -8.32 -15.69 -3.42
C ARG A 131 -9.69 -16.26 -3.78
N ARG A 132 -10.66 -16.25 -2.85
CA ARG A 132 -11.98 -16.90 -3.04
C ARG A 132 -12.91 -16.15 -3.98
N SER A 133 -12.75 -14.83 -4.11
CA SER A 133 -13.70 -13.97 -4.80
C SER A 133 -13.05 -12.67 -5.25
N ASN A 134 -13.45 -12.15 -6.40
CA ASN A 134 -13.05 -10.80 -6.84
C ASN A 134 -13.55 -9.69 -5.89
N ARG A 135 -14.47 -10.01 -4.97
CA ARG A 135 -14.94 -9.13 -3.89
C ARG A 135 -14.21 -9.33 -2.56
N GLY A 136 -13.24 -10.24 -2.49
CA GLY A 136 -12.55 -10.58 -1.24
C GLY A 136 -11.94 -9.38 -0.52
N LEU A 137 -11.44 -8.38 -1.27
CA LEU A 137 -10.94 -7.14 -0.68
C LEU A 137 -12.04 -6.32 0.00
N ILE A 138 -13.22 -6.23 -0.61
CA ILE A 138 -14.39 -5.54 -0.05
C ILE A 138 -14.88 -6.28 1.20
N GLU A 139 -14.89 -7.61 1.15
CA GLU A 139 -15.30 -8.49 2.25
C GLU A 139 -14.40 -8.27 3.47
N ILE A 140 -13.08 -8.37 3.30
CA ILE A 140 -12.10 -8.17 4.37
C ILE A 140 -12.22 -6.78 5.00
N VAL A 141 -12.36 -5.72 4.18
CA VAL A 141 -12.48 -4.35 4.71
C VAL A 141 -13.79 -4.15 5.47
N LYS A 142 -14.89 -4.75 5.02
CA LYS A 142 -16.17 -4.71 5.74
C LYS A 142 -16.13 -5.49 7.06
N GLU A 143 -15.48 -6.65 7.05
CA GLU A 143 -15.29 -7.49 8.25
C GLU A 143 -14.38 -6.82 9.28
N ALA A 144 -13.39 -6.04 8.82
CA ALA A 144 -12.52 -5.26 9.68
C ALA A 144 -13.24 -4.11 10.41
N ARG A 145 -14.48 -3.77 10.03
CA ARG A 145 -15.34 -2.74 10.69
C ARG A 145 -14.58 -1.46 11.04
N LEU A 146 -13.87 -0.91 10.06
CA LEU A 146 -13.14 0.35 10.25
C LEU A 146 -14.10 1.45 10.74
N PRO A 147 -13.67 2.32 11.70
CA PRO A 147 -14.48 3.45 12.14
C PRO A 147 -14.89 4.34 10.96
N GLU A 148 -16.08 4.96 11.01
CA GLU A 148 -16.63 5.76 9.89
C GLU A 148 -15.75 6.93 9.45
N HIS A 149 -14.81 7.37 10.29
CA HIS A 149 -13.88 8.47 10.00
C HIS A 149 -12.49 8.01 9.52
N GLU A 150 -12.26 6.69 9.44
CA GLU A 150 -11.02 6.10 8.95
C GLU A 150 -11.16 5.61 7.52
N ASN A 151 -10.20 5.99 6.68
CA ASN A 151 -10.09 5.51 5.31
C ASN A 151 -8.94 4.53 5.17
N LEU A 152 -9.09 3.55 4.28
CA LEU A 152 -7.99 2.69 3.85
C LEU A 152 -7.43 3.18 2.51
N LEU A 153 -6.13 3.46 2.46
CA LEU A 153 -5.39 3.68 1.23
C LEU A 153 -4.47 2.48 0.97
N ILE A 154 -4.61 1.89 -0.22
CA ILE A 154 -3.73 0.82 -0.68
C ILE A 154 -2.83 1.38 -1.77
N VAL A 155 -1.52 1.37 -1.51
CA VAL A 155 -0.48 1.80 -2.45
C VAL A 155 0.21 0.56 -3.02
N VAL A 156 -0.01 0.33 -4.31
CA VAL A 156 0.71 -0.69 -5.08
C VAL A 156 1.90 -0.03 -5.78
N ASP A 157 3.08 -0.10 -5.17
CA ASP A 157 4.32 0.40 -5.78
C ASP A 157 4.84 -0.62 -6.80
N GLN A 158 5.51 -0.13 -7.84
CA GLN A 158 6.05 -0.98 -8.93
C GLN A 158 5.01 -1.92 -9.56
N PHE A 159 3.80 -1.42 -9.81
CA PHE A 159 2.70 -2.20 -10.42
C PHE A 159 3.12 -2.92 -11.72
N GLU A 160 4.08 -2.38 -12.46
CA GLU A 160 4.61 -3.00 -13.67
C GLU A 160 5.26 -4.37 -13.46
N GLU A 161 5.61 -4.73 -12.22
CA GLU A 161 6.15 -6.04 -11.87
C GLU A 161 5.20 -7.19 -12.22
N LEU A 162 3.88 -6.97 -12.12
CA LEU A 162 2.87 -7.95 -12.54
C LEU A 162 3.06 -8.41 -13.99
N PHE A 163 3.45 -7.49 -14.88
CA PHE A 163 3.69 -7.81 -16.29
C PHE A 163 5.08 -8.41 -16.54
N ARG A 164 6.02 -8.21 -15.61
CA ARG A 164 7.36 -8.78 -15.69
C ARG A 164 7.33 -10.25 -15.27
N PHE A 165 6.74 -10.55 -14.12
CA PHE A 165 6.66 -11.91 -13.58
C PHE A 165 5.75 -12.80 -14.44
N SER A 166 4.56 -12.32 -14.84
CA SER A 166 3.70 -13.06 -15.77
C SER A 166 4.32 -13.39 -17.15
N LYS A 167 5.39 -12.68 -17.56
CA LYS A 167 6.16 -13.02 -18.78
C LYS A 167 7.25 -14.06 -18.54
N LEU A 168 7.83 -14.11 -17.34
CA LEU A 168 8.81 -15.13 -16.94
C LEU A 168 8.14 -16.49 -16.70
N GLU A 169 6.90 -16.51 -16.22
CA GLU A 169 6.14 -17.69 -15.79
C GLU A 169 5.50 -18.50 -16.93
N ARG A 170 5.93 -18.33 -18.19
CA ARG A 170 5.40 -19.06 -19.35
C ARG A 170 5.58 -20.59 -19.29
N SER A 171 6.16 -21.13 -18.22
CA SER A 171 6.36 -22.56 -17.97
C SER A 171 5.39 -23.20 -16.95
N TYR A 172 4.62 -22.43 -16.16
CA TYR A 172 3.67 -22.99 -15.18
C TYR A 172 2.31 -22.29 -15.28
N GLN A 173 1.23 -23.06 -15.51
CA GLN A 173 -0.12 -22.51 -15.81
C GLN A 173 -0.84 -21.90 -14.60
N GLU A 174 -0.35 -22.10 -13.37
CA GLU A 174 -1.03 -21.66 -12.15
C GLU A 174 -0.72 -20.19 -11.75
N GLU A 175 0.48 -19.67 -12.04
CA GLU A 175 0.89 -18.31 -11.60
C GLU A 175 0.29 -17.17 -12.46
N LYS A 176 0.00 -17.44 -13.74
CA LYS A 176 -0.65 -16.47 -14.65
C LYS A 176 -2.07 -16.09 -14.20
N LEU A 177 -2.72 -16.93 -13.39
CA LEU A 177 -4.05 -16.67 -12.83
C LEU A 177 -4.03 -15.59 -11.74
N ASP A 178 -2.91 -15.47 -11.01
CA ASP A 178 -2.90 -14.68 -9.77
C ASP A 178 -2.77 -13.18 -10.03
N SER A 179 -1.96 -12.79 -11.01
CA SER A 179 -1.91 -11.39 -11.47
C SER A 179 -3.27 -10.91 -12.00
N ALA A 180 -3.98 -11.77 -12.74
CA ALA A 180 -5.31 -11.43 -13.26
C ALA A 180 -6.36 -11.34 -12.13
N ALA A 181 -6.35 -12.29 -11.20
CA ALA A 181 -7.22 -12.26 -10.02
C ALA A 181 -6.96 -11.02 -9.15
N PHE A 182 -5.69 -10.67 -8.95
CA PHE A 182 -5.29 -9.45 -8.24
C PHE A 182 -5.83 -8.18 -8.92
N VAL A 183 -5.71 -8.07 -10.26
CA VAL A 183 -6.28 -6.92 -10.98
C VAL A 183 -7.80 -6.88 -10.84
N ASN A 184 -8.49 -8.02 -10.90
CA ASN A 184 -9.94 -8.08 -10.71
C ASN A 184 -10.36 -7.62 -9.31
N LEU A 185 -9.61 -7.96 -8.25
CA LEU A 185 -9.83 -7.44 -6.90
C LEU A 185 -9.80 -5.91 -6.87
N LEU A 186 -8.80 -5.29 -7.52
CA LEU A 186 -8.67 -3.83 -7.58
C LEU A 186 -9.79 -3.15 -8.39
N LEU A 187 -10.23 -3.77 -9.50
CA LEU A 187 -11.31 -3.23 -10.31
C LEU A 187 -12.66 -3.31 -9.60
N GLU A 188 -12.97 -4.44 -8.96
CA GLU A 188 -14.24 -4.62 -8.25
C GLU A 188 -14.33 -3.71 -7.02
N SER A 189 -13.22 -3.53 -6.29
CA SER A 189 -13.14 -2.63 -5.12
C SER A 189 -13.17 -1.14 -5.48
N SER A 190 -12.86 -0.79 -6.72
CA SER A 190 -12.92 0.60 -7.19
C SER A 190 -14.27 0.96 -7.85
N SER A 191 -15.08 -0.04 -8.19
CA SER A 191 -16.40 0.09 -8.84
C SER A 191 -17.49 0.64 -7.92
#